data_AF-A0A952DB08-F1
#
_entry.id   AF-A0A952DB08-F1
#
_cell.length_a   1.000
_cell.length_b   1.000
_cell.length_c   1.000
_cell.angle_alpha   90.00
_cell.angle_beta   90.00
_cell.angle_gamma   90.00
#
_symmetry.space_group_name_H-M   'P 1'
#
loop_
_entity.id
_entity.type
_entity.pdbx_description
1 polymer ?
#
loop_
_entity_poly.entity_id
_entity_poly.type
_entity_poly.pdbx_seq_one_letter_code
_entity_poly.pdbx_strand_id
1 'polypeptide(L)'
;MKKLLKVRLLLSWGLFSLSLSFAQPQPGWMLMDAEKDGVHGISEEKAYQLLANRKPRKVVVAVIDSGVDIYHEDLKDVIWTNPGEIPDNGIDDDHNGYIDDIHGWNFIGGKDGSHVNQDSYEITRLYVQLKKKYAGKSVDQIAKKDKKEFALFEAVKKQIDEKLAGNKAESEAIQGLYDNFKSTHEYLASKFNLTDINPTSISSLTIED
;
A
#
# COMPACT_ATOMS: atom_id res chain seq x y z
N MET A 1 59.32 -9.92 2.05
CA MET A 1 58.00 -9.87 2.70
C MET A 1 57.23 -8.66 2.18
N LYS A 2 56.73 -8.82 0.95
CA LYS A 2 55.96 -7.85 0.15
C LYS A 2 54.76 -8.65 -0.32
N LYS A 3 53.60 -8.57 0.36
CA LYS A 3 52.28 -9.06 -0.12
C LYS A 3 51.12 -8.97 0.90
N LEU A 4 51.20 -8.14 1.95
CA LEU A 4 50.16 -8.09 2.99
C LEU A 4 49.58 -6.71 3.32
N LEU A 5 49.87 -5.69 2.50
CA LEU A 5 49.40 -4.33 2.76
C LEU A 5 48.82 -3.64 1.51
N LYS A 6 47.97 -4.35 0.75
CA LYS A 6 47.17 -3.77 -0.35
C LYS A 6 45.77 -4.41 -0.46
N VAL A 7 45.16 -4.78 0.67
CA VAL A 7 43.77 -5.27 0.75
C VAL A 7 42.93 -4.40 1.70
N ARG A 8 43.27 -3.11 1.82
CA ARG A 8 42.58 -2.19 2.75
C ARG A 8 42.00 -0.93 2.15
N LEU A 9 41.95 -0.77 0.82
CA LEU A 9 41.43 0.47 0.24
C LEU A 9 40.64 0.32 -1.08
N LEU A 10 40.12 -0.87 -1.37
CA LEU A 10 39.26 -1.10 -2.56
C LEU A 10 37.88 -1.69 -2.23
N LEU A 11 37.57 -1.87 -0.94
CA LEU A 11 36.25 -2.32 -0.47
C LEU A 11 35.40 -1.20 0.16
N SER A 12 35.79 0.07 0.02
CA SER A 12 35.09 1.23 0.60
C SER A 12 34.52 2.20 -0.43
N TRP A 13 34.51 1.82 -1.71
CA TRP A 13 33.87 2.57 -2.81
C TRP A 13 32.66 1.82 -3.38
N GLY A 14 32.00 1.03 -2.54
CA GLY A 14 30.67 0.48 -2.79
C GLY A 14 29.71 1.03 -1.74
N LEU A 15 28.73 1.81 -2.19
CA LEU A 15 27.61 2.32 -1.41
C LEU A 15 27.95 3.24 -0.23
N PHE A 16 28.32 4.49 -0.51
CA PHE A 16 27.82 5.58 0.33
C PHE A 16 26.41 5.91 -0.18
N SER A 17 25.44 5.06 0.16
CA SER A 17 24.04 5.43 0.10
C SER A 17 23.89 6.63 1.03
N LEU A 18 23.74 7.81 0.45
CA LEU A 18 23.31 8.98 1.19
C LEU A 18 21.90 8.66 1.67
N SER A 19 21.78 8.08 2.86
CA SER A 19 20.52 8.00 3.59
C SER A 19 20.15 9.44 3.90
N LEU A 20 19.35 10.05 3.02
CA LEU A 20 18.51 11.17 3.38
C LEU A 20 17.60 10.64 4.49
N SER A 21 18.04 10.77 5.73
CA SER A 21 17.19 10.62 6.89
C SER A 21 16.21 11.78 6.85
N PHE A 22 15.09 11.61 6.16
CA PHE A 22 13.93 12.44 6.40
C PHE A 22 13.58 12.23 7.88
N ALA A 23 13.77 13.26 8.70
CA ALA A 23 13.32 13.23 10.08
C ALA A 23 11.84 12.85 10.05
N GLN A 24 11.51 11.66 10.57
CA GLN A 24 10.12 11.25 10.64
C GLN A 24 9.40 12.28 11.50
N PRO A 25 8.20 12.73 11.08
CA PRO A 25 7.39 13.57 11.92
C PRO A 25 7.24 12.91 13.30
N GLN A 26 7.38 13.70 14.35
CA GLN A 26 7.21 13.17 15.71
C GLN A 26 5.86 12.43 15.83
N PRO A 27 5.81 11.26 16.48
CA PRO A 27 4.56 10.53 16.66
C PRO A 27 3.47 11.46 17.24
N GLY A 28 2.28 11.43 16.66
CA GLY A 28 1.17 12.27 17.11
C GLY A 28 1.23 13.75 16.71
N TRP A 29 2.17 14.17 15.84
CA TRP A 29 2.27 15.57 15.37
C TRP A 29 0.96 16.18 14.85
N MET A 30 0.07 15.36 14.29
CA MET A 30 -1.22 15.74 13.73
C MET A 30 -2.18 16.19 14.81
N LEU A 31 -1.99 15.77 16.06
CA LEU A 31 -2.84 16.13 17.20
C LEU A 31 -2.36 17.41 17.90
N MET A 32 -1.14 17.86 17.59
CA MET A 32 -0.47 18.98 18.25
C MET A 32 -1.04 20.35 17.87
N ASP A 33 -0.65 21.36 18.64
CA ASP A 33 -1.04 22.76 18.46
C ASP A 33 0.14 23.64 18.03
N ALA A 34 -0.13 24.58 17.12
CA ALA A 34 0.90 25.43 16.54
C ALA A 34 1.56 26.37 17.55
N GLU A 35 0.79 26.90 18.51
CA GLU A 35 1.28 27.88 19.49
C GLU A 35 1.97 27.19 20.68
N LYS A 36 1.41 26.06 21.14
CA LYS A 36 1.89 25.29 22.28
C LYS A 36 3.12 24.45 21.93
N ASP A 37 3.05 23.73 20.81
CA ASP A 37 4.01 22.68 20.45
C ASP A 37 4.92 23.10 19.28
N GLY A 38 4.65 24.23 18.63
CA GLY A 38 5.39 24.69 17.45
C GLY A 38 5.10 23.89 16.18
N VAL A 39 4.06 23.05 16.19
CA VAL A 39 3.68 22.16 15.08
C VAL A 39 2.25 22.41 14.66
N HIS A 40 2.04 22.62 13.36
CA HIS A 40 0.73 22.85 12.78
C HIS A 40 -0.10 21.56 12.66
N GLY A 41 -0.53 21.00 13.80
CA GLY A 41 -1.54 19.94 13.87
C GLY A 41 -2.97 20.48 14.04
N ILE A 42 -3.92 19.57 14.29
CA ILE A 42 -5.35 19.87 14.44
C ILE A 42 -5.71 20.46 15.81
N SER A 43 -4.75 20.59 16.72
CA SER A 43 -4.96 21.15 18.08
C SER A 43 -6.02 20.39 18.88
N GLU A 44 -5.90 19.06 18.91
CA GLU A 44 -6.91 18.14 19.44
C GLU A 44 -7.28 18.45 20.91
N GLU A 45 -6.29 18.68 21.76
CA GLU A 45 -6.50 18.96 23.19
C GLU A 45 -7.31 20.25 23.39
N LYS A 46 -7.04 21.31 22.61
CA LYS A 46 -7.83 22.55 22.64
C LYS A 46 -9.27 22.30 22.21
N ALA A 47 -9.49 21.44 21.22
CA ALA A 47 -10.84 21.06 20.79
C ALA A 47 -11.61 20.34 21.92
N TYR A 48 -10.99 19.37 22.62
CA TYR A 48 -11.62 18.72 23.76
C TYR A 48 -11.95 19.70 24.89
N GLN A 49 -11.04 20.61 25.23
CA GLN A 49 -11.29 21.63 26.26
C GLN A 49 -12.46 22.56 25.89
N LEU A 50 -12.53 22.98 24.62
CA LEU A 50 -13.64 23.80 24.10
C LEU A 50 -14.99 23.09 24.19
N LEU A 51 -14.99 21.77 24.02
CA LEU A 51 -16.20 20.94 23.99
C LEU A 51 -16.59 20.36 25.36
N ALA A 52 -15.74 20.45 26.38
CA ALA A 52 -15.90 19.79 27.68
C ALA A 52 -17.27 20.02 28.36
N ASN A 53 -17.85 21.22 28.19
CA ASN A 53 -19.13 21.60 28.79
C ASN A 53 -20.30 21.60 27.79
N ARG A 54 -20.13 20.98 26.62
CA ARG A 54 -21.18 20.89 25.60
C ARG A 54 -21.83 19.51 25.62
N LYS A 55 -23.13 19.47 25.42
CA LYS A 55 -23.87 18.22 25.29
C LYS A 55 -23.56 17.59 23.92
N PRO A 56 -23.04 16.36 23.85
CA PRO A 56 -22.76 15.71 22.57
C PRO A 56 -24.06 15.35 21.85
N ARG A 57 -24.01 15.35 20.52
CA ARG A 57 -25.06 14.82 19.64
C ARG A 57 -24.45 13.69 18.83
N LYS A 58 -25.10 12.53 18.82
CA LYS A 58 -24.70 11.42 17.95
C LYS A 58 -24.89 11.83 16.49
N VAL A 59 -23.84 11.68 15.70
CA VAL A 59 -23.83 11.90 14.25
C VAL A 59 -23.42 10.58 13.60
N VAL A 60 -24.14 10.18 12.56
CA VAL A 60 -23.74 9.05 11.71
C VAL A 60 -22.92 9.62 10.57
N VAL A 61 -21.72 9.08 10.36
CA VAL A 61 -20.79 9.50 9.31
C VAL A 61 -20.62 8.33 8.35
N ALA A 62 -20.93 8.54 7.07
CA ALA A 62 -20.69 7.55 6.03
C ALA A 62 -19.23 7.63 5.56
N VAL A 63 -18.50 6.52 5.65
CA VAL A 63 -17.12 6.40 5.15
C VAL A 63 -17.15 5.60 3.85
N ILE A 64 -16.73 6.21 2.74
CA ILE A 64 -16.66 5.57 1.43
C ILE A 64 -15.18 5.29 1.14
N ASP A 65 -14.74 4.10 1.51
CA ASP A 65 -13.36 3.64 1.38
C ASP A 65 -13.33 2.14 1.06
N SER A 66 -12.21 1.48 1.32
CA SER A 66 -11.96 0.05 1.21
C SER A 66 -12.68 -0.80 2.28
N GLY A 67 -13.42 -0.18 3.19
CA GLY A 67 -14.14 -0.84 4.29
C GLY A 67 -13.59 -0.44 5.66
N VAL A 68 -14.08 -1.13 6.70
CA VAL A 68 -13.63 -0.95 8.09
C VAL A 68 -13.59 -2.30 8.78
N ASP A 69 -12.59 -2.53 9.63
CA ASP A 69 -12.61 -3.66 10.54
C ASP A 69 -13.62 -3.38 11.67
N ILE A 70 -14.81 -3.97 11.53
CA ILE A 70 -15.90 -3.81 12.50
C ILE A 70 -15.60 -4.43 13.86
N TYR A 71 -14.56 -5.27 13.96
CA TYR A 71 -14.13 -5.92 15.21
C TYR A 71 -12.94 -5.21 15.88
N HIS A 72 -12.42 -4.15 15.26
CA HIS A 72 -11.30 -3.39 15.81
C HIS A 72 -11.62 -2.85 17.20
N GLU A 73 -10.71 -3.03 18.15
CA GLU A 73 -10.96 -2.78 19.57
C GLU A 73 -11.41 -1.34 19.89
N ASP A 74 -10.85 -0.36 19.18
CA ASP A 74 -11.20 1.06 19.31
C ASP A 74 -12.42 1.50 18.48
N LEU A 75 -12.90 0.67 17.53
CA LEU A 75 -13.99 1.07 16.63
C LEU A 75 -15.30 0.35 16.91
N LYS A 76 -15.26 -0.89 17.41
CA LYS A 76 -16.45 -1.76 17.60
C LYS A 76 -17.61 -1.09 18.34
N ASP A 77 -17.32 -0.19 19.27
CA ASP A 77 -18.32 0.50 20.09
C ASP A 77 -18.95 1.72 19.38
N VAL A 78 -18.37 2.17 18.26
CA VAL A 78 -18.83 3.32 17.47
C VAL A 78 -19.26 2.96 16.05
N ILE A 79 -19.11 1.70 15.63
CA ILE A 79 -19.65 1.21 14.35
C ILE A 79 -21.18 1.38 14.34
N TRP A 80 -21.69 1.88 13.22
CA TRP A 80 -23.13 2.03 13.01
C TRP A 80 -23.77 0.66 12.73
N THR A 81 -24.97 0.44 13.27
CA THR A 81 -25.81 -0.72 12.98
C THR A 81 -27.07 -0.27 12.30
N ASN A 82 -27.43 -0.88 11.17
CA ASN A 82 -28.67 -0.61 10.45
C ASN A 82 -29.86 -1.02 11.32
N PRO A 83 -30.69 -0.08 11.83
CA PRO A 83 -31.86 -0.44 12.62
C PRO A 83 -33.03 -1.01 11.78
N GLY A 84 -32.92 -0.96 10.45
CA GLY A 84 -33.89 -1.51 9.51
C GLY A 84 -33.73 -3.00 9.25
N GLU A 85 -32.58 -3.59 9.60
CA GLU A 85 -32.22 -4.96 9.25
C GLU A 85 -32.28 -5.93 10.43
N ILE A 86 -32.62 -7.19 10.14
CA ILE A 86 -32.50 -8.32 11.06
C ILE A 86 -31.27 -9.14 10.64
N PRO A 87 -30.21 -9.22 11.49
CA PRO A 87 -28.99 -9.92 11.13
C PRO A 87 -29.19 -11.38 10.71
N ASP A 88 -28.47 -11.77 9.65
CA ASP A 88 -28.29 -13.14 9.18
C ASP A 88 -29.60 -13.84 8.76
N ASN A 89 -30.59 -13.10 8.29
CA ASN A 89 -31.87 -13.67 7.83
C ASN A 89 -31.92 -13.89 6.32
N GLY A 90 -30.97 -13.33 5.55
CA GLY A 90 -30.91 -13.44 4.09
C GLY A 90 -31.97 -12.63 3.36
N ILE A 91 -32.57 -11.63 4.01
CA ILE A 91 -33.63 -10.76 3.50
C ILE A 91 -33.12 -9.32 3.53
N ASP A 92 -33.58 -8.52 2.58
CA ASP A 92 -33.46 -7.06 2.61
C ASP A 92 -34.71 -6.53 3.34
N ASP A 93 -34.60 -6.32 4.65
CA ASP A 93 -35.75 -6.01 5.53
C ASP A 93 -36.22 -4.56 5.34
N ASP A 94 -35.28 -3.65 5.11
CA ASP A 94 -35.56 -2.22 4.94
C ASP A 94 -35.88 -1.83 3.47
N HIS A 95 -35.76 -2.78 2.54
CA HIS A 95 -36.02 -2.66 1.11
C HIS A 95 -35.14 -1.62 0.39
N ASN A 96 -33.90 -1.45 0.85
CA ASN A 96 -32.93 -0.51 0.27
C ASN A 96 -32.14 -1.09 -0.93
N GLY A 97 -32.28 -2.39 -1.20
CA GLY A 97 -31.60 -3.11 -2.28
C GLY A 97 -30.37 -3.90 -1.86
N TYR A 98 -30.07 -3.97 -0.56
CA TYR A 98 -28.91 -4.64 0.02
C TYR A 98 -29.37 -5.65 1.08
N ILE A 99 -29.06 -6.92 0.89
CA ILE A 99 -29.44 -8.00 1.83
C ILE A 99 -28.49 -7.97 3.02
N ASP A 100 -29.01 -7.94 4.26
CA ASP A 100 -28.23 -8.02 5.51
C ASP A 100 -27.12 -6.93 5.62
N ASP A 101 -27.39 -5.67 5.26
CA ASP A 101 -26.40 -4.57 5.30
C ASP A 101 -26.18 -3.98 6.72
N ILE A 102 -25.95 -4.87 7.70
CA ILE A 102 -25.96 -4.59 9.14
C ILE A 102 -25.02 -3.45 9.56
N HIS A 103 -23.84 -3.36 8.95
CA HIS A 103 -22.82 -2.35 9.29
C HIS A 103 -22.41 -1.48 8.09
N GLY A 104 -23.23 -1.47 7.04
CA GLY A 104 -22.92 -0.88 5.74
C GLY A 104 -22.77 -1.94 4.66
N TRP A 105 -22.23 -1.53 3.50
CA TRP A 105 -22.27 -2.35 2.29
C TRP A 105 -20.96 -2.38 1.51
N ASN A 106 -20.70 -3.52 0.88
CA ASN A 106 -19.57 -3.71 -0.03
C ASN A 106 -20.01 -3.55 -1.50
N PHE A 107 -19.75 -2.38 -2.08
CA PHE A 107 -20.13 -2.05 -3.46
C PHE A 107 -19.28 -2.69 -4.56
N ILE A 108 -18.11 -3.25 -4.21
CA ILE A 108 -17.27 -3.97 -5.18
C ILE A 108 -17.61 -5.46 -5.21
N GLY A 109 -18.29 -5.97 -4.19
CA GLY A 109 -18.73 -7.35 -4.10
C GLY A 109 -19.85 -7.72 -5.09
N GLY A 110 -20.00 -9.01 -5.35
CA GLY A 110 -21.11 -9.53 -6.13
C GLY A 110 -22.42 -9.52 -5.33
N LYS A 111 -23.54 -9.61 -6.04
CA LYS A 111 -24.89 -9.70 -5.43
C LYS A 111 -25.09 -10.91 -4.52
N ASP A 112 -24.20 -11.88 -4.62
CA ASP A 112 -24.13 -13.11 -3.83
C ASP A 112 -23.27 -12.96 -2.56
N GLY A 113 -22.87 -11.73 -2.21
CA GLY A 113 -21.95 -11.48 -1.10
C GLY A 113 -20.50 -11.87 -1.41
N SER A 114 -20.17 -12.21 -2.65
CA SER A 114 -18.78 -12.46 -3.04
C SER A 114 -17.95 -11.19 -2.90
N HIS A 115 -16.72 -11.34 -2.39
CA HIS A 115 -15.82 -10.22 -2.16
C HIS A 115 -14.82 -10.10 -3.31
N VAL A 116 -14.64 -8.88 -3.83
CA VAL A 116 -13.50 -8.56 -4.68
C VAL A 116 -12.31 -8.24 -3.78
N ASN A 117 -11.43 -9.22 -3.60
CA ASN A 117 -10.27 -9.10 -2.70
C ASN A 117 -9.20 -8.13 -3.20
N GLN A 118 -9.17 -7.85 -4.50
CA GLN A 118 -8.22 -6.94 -5.13
C GLN A 118 -8.98 -6.01 -6.06
N ASP A 119 -8.94 -4.72 -5.76
CA ASP A 119 -9.45 -3.72 -6.68
C ASP A 119 -8.51 -3.56 -7.89
N SER A 120 -8.98 -2.83 -8.88
CA SER A 120 -8.16 -2.44 -10.03
C SER A 120 -8.20 -0.94 -10.16
N TYR A 121 -7.05 -0.31 -10.43
CA TYR A 121 -7.00 1.11 -10.75
C TYR A 121 -7.94 1.45 -11.92
N GLU A 122 -8.59 2.60 -11.85
CA GLU A 122 -9.48 3.10 -12.91
C GLU A 122 -8.79 3.13 -14.28
N ILE A 123 -7.51 3.56 -14.30
CA ILE A 123 -6.68 3.59 -15.50
C ILE A 123 -6.54 2.19 -16.12
N THR A 124 -6.38 1.15 -15.29
CA THR A 124 -6.29 -0.24 -15.76
C THR A 124 -7.63 -0.71 -16.37
N ARG A 125 -8.76 -0.36 -15.74
CA ARG A 125 -10.10 -0.68 -16.27
C ARG A 125 -10.33 -0.01 -17.62
N LEU A 126 -10.07 1.29 -17.72
CA LEU A 126 -10.17 2.05 -18.97
C LEU A 126 -9.26 1.46 -20.06
N TYR A 127 -8.02 1.12 -19.72
CA TYR A 127 -7.10 0.48 -20.66
C TYR A 127 -7.68 -0.82 -21.21
N VAL A 128 -8.10 -1.75 -20.34
CA VAL A 128 -8.63 -3.06 -20.75
C VAL A 128 -9.88 -2.91 -21.61
N GLN A 129 -10.78 -2.01 -21.25
CA GLN A 129 -12.00 -1.73 -22.02
C GLN A 129 -11.69 -1.14 -23.40
N LEU A 130 -10.88 -0.08 -23.45
CA LEU A 130 -10.58 0.63 -24.69
C LEU A 130 -9.66 -0.17 -25.62
N LYS A 131 -8.75 -0.98 -25.07
CA LYS A 131 -7.89 -1.90 -25.82
C LYS A 131 -8.70 -2.86 -26.68
N LYS A 132 -9.82 -3.38 -26.17
CA LYS A 132 -10.73 -4.25 -26.96
C LYS A 132 -11.24 -3.56 -28.22
N LYS A 133 -11.46 -2.24 -28.17
CA LYS A 133 -12.01 -1.45 -29.29
C LYS A 133 -10.92 -0.90 -30.23
N TYR A 134 -9.74 -0.57 -29.71
CA TYR A 134 -8.75 0.26 -30.40
C TYR A 134 -7.36 -0.35 -30.57
N ALA A 135 -7.09 -1.54 -30.02
CA ALA A 135 -5.79 -2.18 -30.18
C ALA A 135 -5.37 -2.28 -31.66
N GLY A 136 -4.16 -1.81 -31.97
CA GLY A 136 -3.57 -1.87 -33.30
C GLY A 136 -4.13 -0.87 -34.32
N LYS A 137 -5.08 -0.01 -33.94
CA LYS A 137 -5.63 1.01 -34.85
C LYS A 137 -4.78 2.28 -34.83
N SER A 138 -4.71 2.97 -35.96
CA SER A 138 -4.17 4.33 -36.07
C SER A 138 -5.30 5.37 -36.09
N VAL A 139 -4.98 6.64 -35.79
CA VAL A 139 -5.93 7.77 -35.77
C VAL A 139 -6.74 7.87 -37.07
N ASP A 140 -6.15 7.52 -38.21
CA ASP A 140 -6.79 7.59 -39.54
C ASP A 140 -7.89 6.54 -39.72
N GLN A 141 -7.81 5.44 -38.97
CA GLN A 141 -8.80 4.36 -38.97
C GLN A 141 -9.97 4.62 -38.01
N ILE A 142 -9.96 5.76 -37.31
CA ILE A 142 -10.96 6.11 -36.29
C ILE A 142 -11.97 7.12 -36.83
N ALA A 143 -13.25 6.78 -36.71
CA ALA A 143 -14.34 7.68 -37.05
C ALA A 143 -14.24 9.00 -36.26
N LYS A 144 -14.61 10.13 -36.88
CA LYS A 144 -14.48 11.47 -36.26
C LYS A 144 -15.13 11.56 -34.86
N LYS A 145 -16.24 10.86 -34.64
CA LYS A 145 -16.96 10.80 -33.35
C LYS A 145 -16.18 10.08 -32.24
N ASP A 146 -15.33 9.13 -32.60
CA ASP A 146 -14.60 8.26 -31.68
C ASP A 146 -13.19 8.79 -31.37
N LYS A 147 -12.72 9.84 -32.07
CA LYS A 147 -11.35 10.39 -31.92
C LYS A 147 -11.01 10.83 -30.50
N LYS A 148 -11.97 11.39 -29.74
CA LYS A 148 -11.76 11.77 -28.34
C LYS A 148 -11.50 10.54 -27.44
N GLU A 149 -12.27 9.47 -27.66
CA GLU A 149 -12.11 8.22 -26.92
C GLU A 149 -10.83 7.48 -27.31
N PHE A 150 -10.43 7.55 -28.58
CA PHE A 150 -9.14 7.02 -29.03
C PHE A 150 -7.96 7.79 -28.43
N ALA A 151 -8.03 9.13 -28.34
CA ALA A 151 -7.00 9.91 -27.66
C ALA A 151 -6.88 9.55 -26.17
N LEU A 152 -8.01 9.27 -25.50
CA LEU A 152 -8.00 8.74 -24.14
C LEU A 152 -7.32 7.37 -24.06
N PHE A 153 -7.60 6.47 -25.01
CA PHE A 153 -6.93 5.17 -25.10
C PHE A 153 -5.41 5.32 -25.23
N GLU A 154 -4.92 6.20 -26.11
CA GLU A 154 -3.49 6.44 -26.27
C GLU A 154 -2.84 7.00 -24.99
N ALA A 155 -3.50 7.94 -24.31
CA ALA A 155 -3.02 8.51 -23.06
C ALA A 155 -2.93 7.47 -21.94
N VAL A 156 -3.98 6.67 -21.77
CA VAL A 156 -4.05 5.60 -20.76
C VAL A 156 -3.05 4.48 -21.09
N LYS A 157 -2.94 4.07 -22.36
CA LYS A 157 -1.95 3.08 -22.82
C LYS A 157 -0.53 3.53 -22.48
N LYS A 158 -0.19 4.80 -22.74
CA LYS A 158 1.13 5.35 -22.42
C LYS A 158 1.46 5.20 -20.92
N GLN A 159 0.53 5.60 -20.04
CA GLN A 159 0.75 5.49 -18.59
C GLN A 159 0.92 4.04 -18.12
N ILE A 160 0.12 3.12 -18.66
CA ILE A 160 0.24 1.69 -18.34
C ILE A 160 1.57 1.13 -18.84
N ASP A 161 1.97 1.43 -20.07
CA ASP A 161 3.23 0.95 -20.63
C ASP A 161 4.45 1.48 -19.85
N GLU A 162 4.43 2.76 -19.46
CA GLU A 162 5.46 3.38 -18.62
C GLU A 162 5.54 2.71 -17.24
N LYS A 163 4.38 2.47 -16.60
CA LYS A 163 4.31 1.81 -15.30
C LYS A 163 4.80 0.36 -15.38
N LEU A 164 4.44 -0.37 -16.43
CA LEU A 164 4.90 -1.74 -16.67
C LEU A 164 6.40 -1.80 -16.91
N ALA A 165 6.95 -0.87 -17.70
CA ALA A 165 8.38 -0.79 -17.95
C ALA A 165 9.15 -0.49 -16.65
N GLY A 166 8.66 0.48 -15.84
CA GLY A 166 9.24 0.82 -14.54
C GLY A 166 9.21 -0.35 -13.56
N ASN A 167 8.03 -0.97 -13.37
CA ASN A 167 7.88 -2.12 -12.49
C ASN A 167 8.74 -3.32 -12.92
N LYS A 168 8.90 -3.55 -14.23
CA LYS A 168 9.78 -4.60 -14.75
C LYS A 168 11.24 -4.31 -14.41
N ALA A 169 11.71 -3.09 -14.64
CA ALA A 169 13.08 -2.70 -14.32
C ALA A 169 13.36 -2.81 -12.81
N GLU A 170 12.41 -2.39 -11.97
CA GLU A 170 12.49 -2.53 -10.52
C GLU A 170 12.55 -4.00 -10.08
N SER A 171 11.67 -4.84 -10.64
CA SER A 171 11.65 -6.28 -10.37
C SER A 171 12.98 -6.95 -10.76
N GLU A 172 13.54 -6.61 -11.91
CA GLU A 172 14.84 -7.13 -12.37
C GLU A 172 15.99 -6.69 -11.45
N ALA A 173 15.96 -5.43 -10.98
CA ALA A 173 16.94 -4.93 -10.03
C ALA A 173 16.86 -5.64 -8.67
N ILE A 174 15.64 -5.82 -8.13
CA ILE A 174 15.42 -6.56 -6.87
C ILE A 174 15.88 -8.01 -7.02
N GLN A 175 15.57 -8.66 -8.15
CA GLN A 175 16.02 -10.02 -8.41
C GLN A 175 17.55 -10.12 -8.42
N GLY A 176 18.24 -9.18 -9.07
CA GLY A 176 19.70 -9.15 -9.07
C GLY A 176 20.32 -8.96 -7.68
N LEU A 177 19.70 -8.13 -6.83
CA LEU A 177 20.11 -7.99 -5.43
C LEU A 177 19.88 -9.27 -4.63
N TYR A 178 18.73 -9.92 -4.81
CA TYR A 178 18.41 -11.19 -4.18
C TYR A 178 19.39 -12.28 -4.59
N ASP A 179 19.70 -12.39 -5.88
CA ASP A 179 20.64 -13.39 -6.40
C ASP A 179 22.05 -13.17 -5.83
N ASN A 180 22.50 -11.91 -5.71
CA ASN A 180 23.77 -11.57 -5.08
C ASN A 180 23.78 -11.90 -3.58
N PHE A 181 22.71 -11.56 -2.86
CA PHE A 181 22.54 -11.92 -1.45
C PHE A 181 22.60 -13.43 -1.27
N LYS A 182 21.84 -14.18 -2.06
CA LYS A 182 21.80 -15.64 -2.03
C LYS A 182 23.17 -16.26 -2.33
N SER A 183 23.86 -15.80 -3.38
CA SER A 183 25.20 -16.27 -3.73
C SER A 183 26.22 -15.99 -2.62
N THR A 184 26.15 -14.80 -2.00
CA THR A 184 27.00 -14.45 -0.86
C THR A 184 26.70 -15.32 0.37
N HIS A 185 25.41 -15.56 0.64
CA HIS A 185 24.95 -16.44 1.71
C HIS A 185 25.48 -17.88 1.53
N GLU A 186 25.32 -18.44 0.33
CA GLU A 186 25.82 -19.78 -0.01
C GLU A 186 27.35 -19.87 0.09
N TYR A 187 28.07 -18.85 -0.40
CA TYR A 187 29.52 -18.78 -0.30
C TYR A 187 30.01 -18.76 1.15
N LEU A 188 29.42 -17.90 1.98
CA LEU A 188 29.78 -17.79 3.39
C LEU A 188 29.43 -19.07 4.16
N ALA A 189 28.26 -19.66 3.90
CA ALA A 189 27.85 -20.92 4.52
C ALA A 189 28.86 -22.02 4.18
N SER A 190 29.24 -22.13 2.91
CA SER A 190 30.30 -23.05 2.46
C SER A 190 31.65 -22.77 3.13
N LYS A 191 32.08 -21.50 3.25
CA LYS A 191 33.37 -21.13 3.83
C LYS A 191 33.50 -21.47 5.31
N PHE A 192 32.41 -21.35 6.06
CA PHE A 192 32.36 -21.67 7.47
C PHE A 192 31.83 -23.08 7.75
N ASN A 193 31.61 -23.89 6.70
CA ASN A 193 31.04 -25.23 6.80
C ASN A 193 29.72 -25.29 7.58
N LEU A 194 28.89 -24.27 7.37
CA LEU A 194 27.56 -24.12 7.97
C LEU A 194 26.49 -24.57 6.97
N THR A 195 25.39 -25.13 7.47
CA THR A 195 24.21 -25.45 6.65
C THR A 195 23.38 -24.20 6.32
N ASP A 196 23.46 -23.17 7.17
CA ASP A 196 22.77 -21.90 7.01
C ASP A 196 23.46 -20.80 7.85
N ILE A 197 23.29 -19.53 7.46
CA ILE A 197 23.80 -18.37 8.20
C ILE A 197 22.64 -17.71 8.92
N ASN A 198 22.63 -17.88 10.24
CA ASN A 198 21.66 -17.27 11.13
C ASN A 198 22.35 -16.94 12.48
N PRO A 199 21.70 -16.17 13.37
CA PRO A 199 22.35 -15.74 14.62
C PRO A 199 22.94 -16.90 15.43
N THR A 200 22.25 -18.05 15.46
CA THR A 200 22.72 -19.24 16.17
C THR A 200 23.97 -19.85 15.53
N SER A 201 23.99 -20.04 14.21
CA SER A 201 25.16 -20.63 13.54
C SER A 201 26.39 -19.73 13.59
N ILE A 202 26.22 -18.42 13.49
CA ILE A 202 27.32 -17.45 13.63
C ILE A 202 27.91 -17.48 15.04
N SER A 203 27.07 -17.57 16.08
CA SER A 203 27.54 -17.61 17.48
C SER A 203 28.37 -18.85 17.83
N SER A 204 28.27 -19.91 17.02
CA SER A 204 29.04 -21.15 17.19
C SER A 204 30.45 -21.10 16.59
N LEU A 205 30.78 -20.06 15.81
CA LEU A 205 32.10 -19.90 15.21
C LEU A 205 33.10 -19.38 16.25
N THR A 206 34.21 -20.08 16.41
CA THR A 206 35.33 -19.66 17.27
C THR A 206 36.44 -19.05 16.41
N ILE A 207 37.00 -17.91 16.85
CA ILE A 207 38.20 -17.33 16.23
C ILE A 207 39.41 -18.02 16.86
N GLU A 208 40.17 -18.77 16.08
CA GLU A 208 41.53 -19.18 16.48
C GLU A 208 42.51 -18.03 16.18
N ASP A 209 43.39 -17.73 17.14
CA ASP A 209 44.40 -16.65 17.08
C ASP A 209 45.47 -16.87 15.98
#